data_AF-A0A6G1R215-F1
#
_entry.id   AF-A0A6G1R215-F1
#
_cell.length_a   1.000
_cell.length_b   1.000
_cell.length_c   1.000
_cell.angle_alpha   90.00
_cell.angle_beta   90.00
_cell.angle_gamma   90.00
#
_symmetry.space_group_name_H-M   'P 1'
#
loop_
_entity.id
_entity.type
_entity.pdbx_description
1 polymer ?
#
loop_
_entity_poly.entity_id
_entity_poly.type
_entity_poly.pdbx_seq_one_letter_code
_entity_poly.pdbx_strand_id
1 'polypeptide(L)'
;GRVNMAYRVVADHVRTLCVCITDGIYPGLSGAELVLRRILRRAVRFCSEVFHAPPGFLASLVPTVVEVLGDTYPELTKNADQIMDIINENEAAFLSSLERGRRIIERTVQQMEPSTDFPVEVAWSLYANLGFPLDLIDLMLEEKGIGLDSAAFNELALEDAKRKAGGPQAGQREDRNTQLDVHSLAQLQSNNVPATDDSPKYAYALGQHGQYEFRPCQATILMLYRDQSLQKEVGAGQRCGVILDRTNFYAEQGGQASDRGYMMCLGQQDILFPVESVRLCGGYVIHEVTAVETLRAGDQVQLFVDEAQRLACMTNHTATHLLNFALRHVLGDSTEQRGSHVTAERLRFDFDTKGPVTVEQLQQVEQVVQDLIKRNEVVHMAEVPLALARRVQGLRAVDEGYPDPVRIVSLGVPVESVLTRDSEAAMQTSVELCCGTHLLQTG
;
A
#
# COMPACT_ATOMS: atom_id res chain seq x y z
N GLY A 1 13.26 -36.34 -15.28
CA GLY A 1 13.88 -35.63 -14.15
C GLY A 1 13.39 -34.20 -14.10
N ARG A 2 13.53 -33.53 -12.93
CA ARG A 2 13.04 -32.16 -12.64
C ARG A 2 13.44 -31.12 -13.69
N VAL A 3 14.66 -31.24 -14.23
CA VAL A 3 15.21 -30.36 -15.28
C VAL A 3 14.48 -30.49 -16.63
N ASN A 4 14.07 -31.71 -17.04
CA ASN A 4 13.37 -31.91 -18.31
C ASN A 4 11.95 -31.32 -18.29
N MET A 5 11.30 -31.35 -17.14
CA MET A 5 10.02 -30.66 -16.94
C MET A 5 10.19 -29.14 -17.02
N ALA A 6 11.23 -28.58 -16.39
CA ALA A 6 11.53 -27.15 -16.44
C ALA A 6 11.74 -26.64 -17.88
N TYR A 7 12.45 -27.40 -18.74
CA TYR A 7 12.64 -27.02 -20.14
C TYR A 7 11.31 -26.90 -20.89
N ARG A 8 10.40 -27.85 -20.68
CA ARG A 8 9.07 -27.83 -21.31
C ARG A 8 8.22 -26.66 -20.81
N VAL A 9 8.25 -26.40 -19.51
CA VAL A 9 7.48 -25.31 -18.90
C VAL A 9 7.96 -23.96 -19.39
N VAL A 10 9.27 -23.68 -19.32
CA VAL A 10 9.83 -22.39 -19.77
C VAL A 10 9.58 -22.17 -21.26
N ALA A 11 9.80 -23.19 -22.09
CA ALA A 11 9.56 -23.09 -23.54
C ALA A 11 8.09 -22.86 -23.90
N ASP A 12 7.15 -23.41 -23.12
CA ASP A 12 5.72 -23.17 -23.32
C ASP A 12 5.30 -21.78 -22.87
N HIS A 13 5.72 -21.39 -21.66
CA HIS A 13 5.34 -20.13 -21.08
C HIS A 13 5.93 -18.94 -21.85
N VAL A 14 7.18 -19.01 -22.34
CA VAL A 14 7.73 -17.92 -23.15
C VAL A 14 6.98 -17.77 -24.48
N ARG A 15 6.55 -18.87 -25.11
CA ARG A 15 5.71 -18.81 -26.33
C ARG A 15 4.37 -18.13 -26.04
N THR A 16 3.70 -18.52 -24.96
CA THR A 16 2.43 -17.90 -24.54
C THR A 16 2.61 -16.41 -24.24
N LEU A 17 3.66 -16.04 -23.49
CA LEU A 17 3.95 -14.64 -23.16
C LEU A 17 4.13 -13.80 -24.43
N CYS A 18 4.95 -14.27 -25.38
CA CYS A 18 5.20 -13.50 -26.61
C CYS A 18 3.93 -13.29 -27.43
N VAL A 19 3.10 -14.34 -27.61
CA VAL A 19 1.84 -14.23 -28.37
C VAL A 19 0.85 -13.31 -27.67
N CYS A 20 0.60 -13.50 -26.37
CA CYS A 20 -0.36 -12.68 -25.63
C CYS A 20 0.04 -11.20 -25.56
N ILE A 21 1.33 -10.90 -25.34
CA ILE A 21 1.82 -9.52 -25.31
C ILE A 21 1.69 -8.87 -26.70
N THR A 22 1.98 -9.62 -27.77
CA THR A 22 1.78 -9.14 -29.15
C THR A 22 0.32 -8.79 -29.43
N ASP A 23 -0.62 -9.57 -28.89
CA ASP A 23 -2.07 -9.33 -29.02
C ASP A 23 -2.59 -8.23 -28.07
N GLY A 24 -1.71 -7.56 -27.32
CA GLY A 24 -2.05 -6.44 -26.44
C GLY A 24 -2.54 -6.84 -25.04
N ILE A 25 -2.32 -8.09 -24.63
CA ILE A 25 -2.59 -8.54 -23.25
C ILE A 25 -1.29 -8.47 -22.46
N TYR A 26 -1.28 -7.69 -21.39
CA TYR A 26 -0.10 -7.48 -20.55
C TYR A 26 -0.25 -8.17 -19.19
N PRO A 27 0.85 -8.54 -18.51
CA PRO A 27 0.79 -9.00 -17.13
C PRO A 27 0.16 -7.95 -16.21
N GLY A 28 -0.88 -8.31 -15.45
CA GLY A 28 -1.67 -7.35 -14.68
C GLY A 28 -2.41 -7.95 -13.49
N LEU A 29 -3.43 -7.25 -13.01
CA LEU A 29 -4.05 -7.53 -11.70
C LEU A 29 -5.36 -8.34 -11.76
N SER A 30 -6.00 -8.43 -12.92
CA SER A 30 -7.30 -9.10 -13.05
C SER A 30 -7.50 -9.80 -14.39
N GLY A 31 -8.49 -10.69 -14.48
CA GLY A 31 -8.88 -11.33 -15.74
C GLY A 31 -7.75 -12.08 -16.44
N ALA A 32 -7.64 -11.90 -17.76
CA ALA A 32 -6.60 -12.52 -18.58
C ALA A 32 -5.18 -12.04 -18.23
N GLU A 33 -5.05 -10.79 -17.80
CA GLU A 33 -3.76 -10.20 -17.41
C GLU A 33 -3.18 -10.86 -16.15
N LEU A 34 -4.03 -11.23 -15.19
CA LEU A 34 -3.62 -11.98 -14.00
C LEU A 34 -3.12 -13.37 -14.36
N VAL A 35 -3.79 -14.05 -15.29
CA VAL A 35 -3.35 -15.36 -15.79
C VAL A 35 -1.98 -15.23 -16.44
N LEU A 36 -1.78 -14.22 -17.28
CA LEU A 36 -0.50 -13.97 -17.94
C LEU A 36 0.63 -13.65 -16.93
N ARG A 37 0.31 -12.88 -15.89
CA ARG A 37 1.22 -12.59 -14.77
C ARG A 37 1.65 -13.86 -14.04
N ARG A 38 0.74 -14.81 -13.82
CA ARG A 38 1.07 -16.12 -13.21
C ARG A 38 2.00 -16.96 -14.09
N ILE A 39 1.74 -16.98 -15.40
CA ILE A 39 2.58 -17.67 -16.39
C ILE A 39 4.01 -17.10 -16.39
N LEU A 40 4.14 -15.77 -16.41
CA LEU A 40 5.44 -15.09 -16.34
C LEU A 40 6.21 -15.48 -15.08
N ARG A 41 5.58 -15.32 -13.91
CA ARG A 41 6.22 -15.61 -12.62
C ARG A 41 6.66 -17.06 -12.51
N ARG A 42 5.84 -18.00 -12.99
CA ARG A 42 6.19 -19.41 -13.05
C ARG A 42 7.42 -19.65 -13.94
N ALA A 43 7.47 -19.05 -15.12
CA ALA A 43 8.61 -19.18 -16.02
C ALA A 43 9.90 -18.61 -15.41
N VAL A 44 9.85 -17.39 -14.86
CA VAL A 44 10.99 -16.73 -14.18
C VAL A 44 11.52 -17.59 -13.03
N ARG A 45 10.62 -18.17 -12.22
CA ARG A 45 11.02 -19.07 -11.13
C ARG A 45 11.79 -20.28 -11.65
N PHE A 46 11.32 -20.98 -12.69
CA PHE A 46 12.06 -22.11 -13.25
C PHE A 46 13.44 -21.71 -13.78
N CYS A 47 13.54 -20.52 -14.38
CA CYS A 47 14.81 -19.97 -14.83
C CYS A 47 15.76 -19.75 -13.64
N SER A 48 15.29 -19.09 -12.57
CA SER A 48 16.11 -18.78 -11.40
C SER A 48 16.46 -20.00 -10.55
N GLU A 49 15.49 -20.87 -10.25
CA GLU A 49 15.64 -21.91 -9.23
C GLU A 49 16.10 -23.26 -9.78
N VAL A 50 15.70 -23.60 -11.00
CA VAL A 50 16.03 -24.91 -11.59
C VAL A 50 17.21 -24.79 -12.55
N PHE A 51 17.27 -23.72 -13.34
CA PHE A 51 18.38 -23.49 -14.26
C PHE A 51 19.51 -22.65 -13.66
N HIS A 52 19.27 -22.01 -12.51
CA HIS A 52 20.23 -21.05 -11.93
C HIS A 52 20.65 -19.97 -12.92
N ALA A 53 19.70 -19.54 -13.76
CA ALA A 53 19.93 -18.55 -14.79
C ALA A 53 19.93 -17.13 -14.21
N PRO A 54 20.73 -16.21 -14.75
CA PRO A 54 20.72 -14.81 -14.33
C PRO A 54 19.41 -14.11 -14.74
N PRO A 55 19.04 -12.99 -14.09
CA PRO A 55 17.93 -12.14 -14.51
C PRO A 55 18.03 -11.77 -16.00
N GLY A 56 16.90 -11.72 -16.69
CA GLY A 56 16.82 -11.46 -18.13
C GLY A 56 16.93 -12.72 -19.00
N PHE A 57 17.18 -13.89 -18.41
CA PHE A 57 17.25 -15.15 -19.16
C PHE A 57 15.93 -15.46 -19.88
N LEU A 58 14.77 -15.23 -19.25
CA LEU A 58 13.48 -15.52 -19.89
C LEU A 58 13.25 -14.64 -21.12
N ALA A 59 13.52 -13.34 -21.02
CA ALA A 59 13.44 -12.42 -22.15
C ALA A 59 14.44 -12.76 -23.26
N SER A 60 15.62 -13.30 -22.91
CA SER A 60 16.63 -13.72 -23.90
C SER A 60 16.15 -14.86 -24.83
N LEU A 61 15.06 -15.53 -24.49
CA LEU A 61 14.46 -16.59 -25.33
C LEU A 61 13.47 -16.05 -26.37
N VAL A 62 13.06 -14.77 -26.28
CA VAL A 62 12.11 -14.15 -27.22
C VAL A 62 12.60 -14.23 -28.68
N PRO A 63 13.88 -13.97 -29.02
CA PRO A 63 14.37 -14.11 -30.39
C PRO A 63 14.18 -15.52 -30.97
N THR A 64 14.32 -16.56 -30.15
CA THR A 64 14.07 -17.95 -30.58
C THR A 64 12.59 -18.21 -30.83
N VAL A 65 11.68 -17.59 -30.05
CA VAL A 65 10.24 -17.66 -30.33
C VAL A 65 9.91 -16.95 -31.65
N VAL A 66 10.53 -15.81 -31.92
CA VAL A 66 10.40 -15.07 -33.18
C VAL A 66 10.88 -15.91 -34.36
N GLU A 67 12.00 -16.62 -34.25
CA GLU A 67 12.48 -17.52 -35.29
C GLU A 67 11.48 -18.64 -35.62
N VAL A 68 10.79 -19.18 -34.60
CA VAL A 68 9.86 -20.30 -34.77
C VAL A 68 8.48 -19.85 -35.26
N LEU A 69 7.99 -18.68 -34.82
CA LEU A 69 6.61 -18.24 -35.03
C LEU A 69 6.47 -16.99 -35.92
N GLY A 70 7.55 -16.23 -36.14
CA GLY A 70 7.53 -14.91 -36.76
C GLY A 70 6.99 -14.88 -38.18
N ASP A 71 7.22 -15.94 -38.97
CA ASP A 71 6.68 -16.07 -40.33
C ASP A 71 5.14 -16.13 -40.35
N THR A 72 4.55 -16.75 -39.33
CA THR A 72 3.09 -16.88 -39.19
C THR A 72 2.48 -15.67 -38.47
N TYR A 73 3.24 -15.05 -37.56
CA TYR A 73 2.81 -13.89 -36.77
C TYR A 73 3.79 -12.72 -36.95
N PRO A 74 3.70 -11.95 -38.06
CA PRO A 74 4.67 -10.88 -38.36
C PRO A 74 4.74 -9.77 -37.29
N GLU A 75 3.64 -9.52 -36.58
CA GLU A 75 3.59 -8.54 -35.48
C GLU A 75 4.51 -8.93 -34.31
N LEU A 76 4.71 -10.22 -34.08
CA LEU A 76 5.66 -10.74 -33.08
C LEU A 76 7.09 -10.28 -33.38
N THR A 77 7.46 -10.26 -34.67
CA THR A 77 8.79 -9.82 -35.13
C THR A 77 8.96 -8.32 -34.92
N LYS A 78 7.92 -7.52 -35.16
CA LYS A 78 7.97 -6.06 -35.00
C LYS A 78 8.05 -5.64 -33.53
N ASN A 79 7.42 -6.40 -32.64
CA ASN A 79 7.28 -6.04 -31.22
C ASN A 79 8.28 -6.77 -30.30
N ALA A 80 9.27 -7.49 -30.85
CA ALA A 80 10.19 -8.33 -30.08
C ALA A 80 10.89 -7.59 -28.93
N ASP A 81 11.41 -6.39 -29.21
CA ASP A 81 12.09 -5.56 -28.20
C ASP A 81 11.14 -5.14 -27.06
N GLN A 82 9.93 -4.69 -27.42
CA GLN A 82 8.91 -4.32 -26.44
C GLN A 82 8.49 -5.50 -25.56
N ILE A 83 8.34 -6.69 -26.15
CA ILE A 83 8.02 -7.92 -25.41
C ILE A 83 9.12 -8.24 -24.40
N MET A 84 10.38 -8.12 -24.82
CA MET A 84 11.53 -8.34 -23.94
C MET A 84 11.55 -7.36 -22.76
N ASP A 85 11.31 -6.08 -23.02
CA ASP A 85 11.25 -5.04 -21.97
C ASP A 85 10.16 -5.34 -20.95
N ILE A 86 8.94 -5.66 -21.41
CA ILE A 86 7.81 -6.00 -20.54
C ILE A 86 8.12 -7.23 -19.67
N ILE A 87 8.74 -8.26 -20.26
CA ILE A 87 9.14 -9.47 -19.52
C ILE A 87 10.20 -9.12 -18.46
N ASN A 88 11.21 -8.33 -18.83
CA ASN A 88 12.30 -7.94 -17.93
C ASN A 88 11.80 -7.07 -16.76
N GLU A 89 10.94 -6.10 -17.02
CA GLU A 89 10.36 -5.24 -15.97
C GLU A 89 9.55 -6.07 -14.97
N ASN A 90 8.70 -6.96 -15.46
CA ASN A 90 7.90 -7.85 -14.62
C ASN A 90 8.75 -8.88 -13.87
N GLU A 91 9.82 -9.38 -14.51
CA GLU A 91 10.81 -10.26 -13.87
C GLU A 91 11.52 -9.56 -12.72
N ALA A 92 12.01 -8.33 -12.92
CA ALA A 92 12.70 -7.56 -11.88
C ALA A 92 11.79 -7.28 -10.67
N ALA A 93 10.55 -6.84 -10.93
CA ALA A 93 9.54 -6.63 -9.90
C ALA A 93 9.20 -7.93 -9.15
N PHE A 94 9.21 -9.07 -9.85
CA PHE A 94 8.96 -10.36 -9.25
C PHE A 94 10.13 -10.88 -8.42
N LEU A 95 11.36 -10.87 -8.93
CA LEU A 95 12.54 -11.40 -8.25
C LEU A 95 12.81 -10.69 -6.91
N SER A 96 12.58 -9.37 -6.86
CA SER A 96 12.69 -8.59 -5.62
C SER A 96 11.65 -8.99 -4.55
N SER A 97 10.48 -9.47 -4.97
CA SER A 97 9.43 -9.99 -4.09
C SER A 97 9.63 -11.48 -3.76
N LEU A 98 10.14 -12.26 -4.71
CA LEU A 98 10.38 -13.70 -4.60
C LEU A 98 11.39 -14.01 -3.50
N GLU A 99 12.54 -13.32 -3.49
CA GLU A 99 13.60 -13.59 -2.52
C GLU A 99 13.17 -13.27 -1.08
N ARG A 100 12.32 -12.26 -0.89
CA ARG A 100 11.72 -11.92 0.42
C ARG A 100 10.74 -13.01 0.88
N GLY A 101 9.78 -13.39 0.04
CA GLY A 101 8.80 -14.42 0.38
C GLY A 101 9.40 -15.81 0.62
N ARG A 102 10.45 -16.17 -0.13
CA ARG A 102 11.15 -17.45 0.00
C ARG A 102 11.79 -17.64 1.37
N ARG A 103 12.50 -16.64 1.85
CA ARG A 103 13.17 -16.69 3.16
C ARG A 103 12.16 -16.92 4.29
N ILE A 104 11.00 -16.28 4.19
CA ILE A 104 9.92 -16.40 5.17
C ILE A 104 9.37 -17.83 5.17
N ILE A 105 9.00 -18.37 4.00
CA ILE A 105 8.49 -19.74 3.90
C ILE A 105 9.53 -20.75 4.42
N GLU A 106 10.80 -20.61 4.04
CA GLU A 106 11.87 -21.51 4.49
C GLU A 106 12.06 -21.49 6.01
N ARG A 107 12.08 -20.30 6.65
CA ARG A 107 12.23 -20.18 8.10
C ARG A 107 11.00 -20.66 8.85
N THR A 108 9.80 -20.29 8.43
CA THR A 108 8.56 -20.76 9.06
C THR A 108 8.51 -22.29 9.04
N VAL A 109 8.89 -22.93 7.93
CA VAL A 109 8.99 -24.40 7.85
C VAL A 109 10.07 -24.99 8.78
N GLN A 110 11.17 -24.28 9.01
CA GLN A 110 12.22 -24.72 9.95
C GLN A 110 11.83 -24.56 11.42
N GLN A 111 10.97 -23.58 11.74
CA GLN A 111 10.59 -23.22 13.11
C GLN A 111 9.28 -23.84 13.57
N MET A 112 8.40 -24.23 12.64
CA MET A 112 7.18 -24.94 12.98
C MET A 112 7.51 -26.35 13.49
N GLU A 113 6.71 -26.82 14.45
CA GLU A 113 6.68 -28.24 14.82
C GLU A 113 6.41 -29.09 13.56
N PRO A 114 6.92 -30.33 13.48
CA PRO A 114 6.70 -31.20 12.33
C PRO A 114 5.20 -31.34 12.05
N SER A 115 4.75 -30.65 11.00
CA SER A 115 3.34 -30.54 10.60
C SER A 115 3.26 -30.53 9.08
N THR A 116 2.16 -31.06 8.57
CA THR A 116 1.84 -31.02 7.15
C THR A 116 1.16 -29.73 6.75
N ASP A 117 0.80 -28.85 7.70
CA ASP A 117 0.01 -27.65 7.42
C ASP A 117 0.82 -26.39 7.76
N PHE A 118 0.98 -25.52 6.76
CA PHE A 118 1.65 -24.24 6.90
C PHE A 118 0.73 -23.23 7.63
N PRO A 119 1.26 -22.39 8.54
CA PRO A 119 0.47 -21.40 9.25
C PRO A 119 -0.28 -20.45 8.31
N VAL A 120 -1.61 -20.46 8.40
CA VAL A 120 -2.49 -19.76 7.45
C VAL A 120 -2.35 -18.24 7.56
N GLU A 121 -2.03 -17.73 8.75
CA GLU A 121 -1.82 -16.31 9.03
C GLU A 121 -0.55 -15.80 8.34
N VAL A 122 0.49 -16.64 8.29
CA VAL A 122 1.74 -16.32 7.59
C VAL A 122 1.52 -16.34 6.08
N ALA A 123 0.83 -17.36 5.55
CA ALA A 123 0.46 -17.40 4.13
C ALA A 123 -0.45 -16.22 3.74
N TRP A 124 -1.42 -15.89 4.58
CA TRP A 124 -2.29 -14.72 4.38
C TRP A 124 -1.47 -13.43 4.41
N SER A 125 -0.50 -13.28 5.30
CA SER A 125 0.35 -12.09 5.31
C SER A 125 1.24 -11.99 4.08
N LEU A 126 1.85 -13.10 3.66
CA LEU A 126 2.60 -13.16 2.39
C LEU A 126 1.70 -12.67 1.25
N TYR A 127 0.47 -13.19 1.16
CA TYR A 127 -0.47 -12.85 0.11
C TYR A 127 -1.02 -11.42 0.18
N ALA A 128 -1.67 -11.07 1.29
CA ALA A 128 -2.45 -9.86 1.45
C ALA A 128 -1.63 -8.62 1.80
N ASN A 129 -0.47 -8.77 2.46
CA ASN A 129 0.35 -7.64 2.90
C ASN A 129 1.64 -7.46 2.08
N LEU A 130 2.22 -8.55 1.57
CA LEU A 130 3.43 -8.48 0.73
C LEU A 130 3.15 -8.60 -0.76
N GLY A 131 1.89 -8.80 -1.15
CA GLY A 131 1.51 -9.06 -2.53
C GLY A 131 2.14 -10.34 -3.11
N PHE A 132 2.56 -11.27 -2.25
CA PHE A 132 3.19 -12.52 -2.66
C PHE A 132 2.11 -13.44 -3.25
N PRO A 133 2.32 -14.01 -4.44
CA PRO A 133 1.23 -14.70 -5.15
C PRO A 133 0.83 -15.99 -4.42
N LEU A 134 -0.46 -16.22 -4.16
CA LEU A 134 -0.94 -17.43 -3.49
C LEU A 134 -0.52 -18.71 -4.22
N ASP A 135 -0.57 -18.69 -5.56
CA ASP A 135 -0.12 -19.80 -6.40
C ASP A 135 1.36 -20.13 -6.20
N LEU A 136 2.16 -19.14 -5.82
CA LEU A 136 3.56 -19.34 -5.49
C LEU A 136 3.75 -19.88 -4.07
N ILE A 137 2.94 -19.42 -3.11
CA ILE A 137 2.91 -20.01 -1.75
C ILE A 137 2.61 -21.50 -1.86
N ASP A 138 1.50 -21.85 -2.49
CA ASP A 138 1.06 -23.24 -2.66
C ASP A 138 2.16 -24.09 -3.30
N LEU A 139 2.74 -23.63 -4.41
CA LEU A 139 3.78 -24.37 -5.13
C LEU A 139 5.07 -24.54 -4.31
N MET A 140 5.42 -23.60 -3.43
CA MET A 140 6.60 -23.70 -2.56
C MET A 140 6.38 -24.63 -1.38
N LEU A 141 5.15 -24.67 -0.87
CA LEU A 141 4.76 -25.59 0.20
C LEU A 141 4.68 -27.03 -0.33
N GLU A 142 4.08 -27.24 -1.51
CA GLU A 142 3.97 -28.55 -2.16
C GLU A 142 5.33 -29.24 -2.32
N GLU A 143 6.37 -28.50 -2.73
CA GLU A 143 7.72 -29.05 -2.90
C GLU A 143 8.38 -29.50 -1.59
N LYS A 144 7.91 -28.94 -0.46
CA LYS A 144 8.35 -29.32 0.88
C LYS A 144 7.47 -30.39 1.50
N GLY A 145 6.42 -30.84 0.80
CA GLY A 145 5.43 -31.79 1.33
C GLY A 145 4.52 -31.19 2.39
N ILE A 146 4.35 -29.87 2.37
CA ILE A 146 3.52 -29.09 3.30
C ILE A 146 2.36 -28.51 2.49
N GLY A 147 1.15 -28.52 3.04
CA GLY A 147 -0.04 -27.93 2.46
C GLY A 147 -0.39 -26.60 3.12
N LEU A 148 -1.32 -25.89 2.51
CA LEU A 148 -1.99 -24.73 3.10
C LEU A 148 -3.47 -25.07 3.22
N ASP A 149 -4.05 -24.86 4.40
CA ASP A 149 -5.49 -25.05 4.59
C ASP A 149 -6.26 -24.00 3.77
N SER A 150 -6.73 -24.40 2.59
CA SER A 150 -7.51 -23.52 1.71
C SER A 150 -8.79 -23.03 2.36
N ALA A 151 -9.42 -23.79 3.26
CA ALA A 151 -10.65 -23.39 3.92
C ALA A 151 -10.38 -22.26 4.92
N ALA A 152 -9.38 -22.43 5.78
CA ALA A 152 -8.96 -21.39 6.72
C ALA A 152 -8.45 -20.13 5.99
N PHE A 153 -7.73 -20.30 4.87
CA PHE A 153 -7.25 -19.18 4.08
C PHE A 153 -8.41 -18.39 3.45
N ASN A 154 -9.42 -19.09 2.90
CA ASN A 154 -10.61 -18.47 2.36
C ASN A 154 -11.47 -17.79 3.44
N GLU A 155 -11.48 -18.32 4.66
CA GLU A 155 -12.16 -17.69 5.79
C GLU A 155 -11.51 -16.34 6.13
N LEU A 156 -10.18 -16.27 6.25
CA LEU A 156 -9.44 -15.01 6.40
C LEU A 156 -9.70 -14.03 5.25
N ALA A 157 -9.78 -14.54 4.01
CA ALA A 157 -10.10 -13.72 2.84
C ALA A 157 -11.52 -13.14 2.90
N LEU A 158 -12.50 -13.94 3.34
CA LEU A 158 -13.87 -13.50 3.53
C LEU A 158 -14.00 -12.52 4.70
N GLU A 159 -13.25 -12.71 5.77
CA GLU A 159 -13.18 -11.77 6.90
C GLU A 159 -12.58 -10.43 6.49
N ASP A 160 -11.46 -10.41 5.76
CA ASP A 160 -10.88 -9.18 5.23
C ASP A 160 -11.81 -8.50 4.22
N ALA A 161 -12.49 -9.27 3.35
CA ALA A 161 -13.48 -8.73 2.42
C ALA A 161 -14.68 -8.10 3.15
N LYS A 162 -15.19 -8.74 4.21
CA LYS A 162 -16.25 -8.18 5.07
C LYS A 162 -15.77 -6.92 5.80
N ARG A 163 -14.54 -6.93 6.32
CA ARG A 163 -13.89 -5.78 6.96
C ARG A 163 -13.79 -4.59 6.01
N LYS A 164 -13.43 -4.84 4.75
CA LYS A 164 -13.33 -3.82 3.69
C LYS A 164 -14.70 -3.32 3.20
N ALA A 165 -15.72 -4.19 3.15
CA ALA A 165 -17.07 -3.84 2.69
C ALA A 165 -17.87 -3.01 3.71
N GLY A 166 -17.63 -3.21 5.01
CA GLY A 166 -18.23 -2.39 6.06
C GLY A 166 -17.70 -0.96 6.00
N GLY A 167 -18.54 0.01 5.64
CA GLY A 167 -18.24 1.43 5.88
C GLY A 167 -17.97 1.72 7.37
N PRO A 168 -17.62 2.97 7.74
CA PRO A 168 -17.03 3.34 9.03
C PRO A 168 -17.77 2.93 10.31
N GLN A 169 -18.97 2.34 10.23
CA GLN A 169 -19.83 2.04 11.38
C GLN A 169 -20.15 0.55 11.61
N ALA A 170 -19.79 -0.38 10.72
CA ALA A 170 -20.22 -1.79 10.87
C ALA A 170 -19.12 -2.79 11.27
N GLY A 171 -17.85 -2.34 11.36
CA GLY A 171 -16.71 -3.18 11.73
C GLY A 171 -16.29 -3.10 13.21
N GLN A 172 -16.90 -2.22 14.01
CA GLN A 172 -16.64 -2.14 15.45
C GLN A 172 -17.30 -3.30 16.21
N ARG A 173 -16.82 -4.52 15.99
CA ARG A 173 -16.44 -5.29 17.18
C ARG A 173 -15.13 -4.64 17.60
N GLU A 174 -15.23 -3.59 18.43
CA GLU A 174 -14.08 -3.00 19.10
C GLU A 174 -13.27 -4.14 19.70
N ASP A 175 -12.14 -4.47 19.09
CA ASP A 175 -11.16 -5.29 19.77
C ASP A 175 -10.51 -4.38 20.82
N ARG A 176 -11.20 -4.22 21.95
CA ARG A 176 -10.81 -3.37 23.07
C ARG A 176 -9.42 -3.73 23.63
N ASN A 177 -8.85 -4.85 23.19
CA ASN A 177 -7.54 -5.31 23.60
C ASN A 177 -6.39 -4.51 23.00
N THR A 178 -6.59 -3.76 21.90
CA THR A 178 -5.55 -2.97 21.23
C THR A 178 -5.82 -1.47 21.21
N GLN A 179 -6.94 -1.01 21.77
CA GLN A 179 -7.25 0.41 21.89
C GLN A 179 -6.71 0.97 23.20
N LEU A 180 -5.72 1.86 23.12
CA LEU A 180 -5.10 2.46 24.29
C LEU A 180 -6.15 3.22 25.12
N ASP A 181 -6.40 2.74 26.34
CA ASP A 181 -7.31 3.39 27.28
C ASP A 181 -6.66 4.61 27.96
N VAL A 182 -7.49 5.45 28.60
CA VAL A 182 -7.05 6.69 29.25
C VAL A 182 -6.04 6.43 30.38
N HIS A 183 -6.16 5.32 31.11
CA HIS A 183 -5.25 4.97 32.18
C HIS A 183 -3.88 4.56 31.62
N SER A 184 -3.86 3.75 30.57
CA SER A 184 -2.64 3.34 29.87
C SER A 184 -1.94 4.52 29.20
N LEU A 185 -2.68 5.47 28.64
CA LEU A 185 -2.13 6.73 28.13
C LEU A 185 -1.45 7.55 29.23
N ALA A 186 -2.11 7.71 30.39
CA ALA A 186 -1.54 8.40 31.54
C ALA A 186 -0.28 7.67 32.07
N GLN A 187 -0.28 6.34 32.03
CA GLN A 187 0.86 5.52 32.43
C GLN A 187 2.07 5.66 31.49
N LEU A 188 1.85 5.74 30.17
CA LEU A 188 2.92 6.04 29.21
C LEU A 188 3.58 7.38 29.53
N GLN A 189 2.76 8.41 29.76
CA GLN A 189 3.22 9.76 30.09
C GLN A 189 3.96 9.80 31.43
N SER A 190 3.43 9.16 32.48
CA SER A 190 4.08 9.10 33.79
C SER A 190 5.42 8.36 33.76
N ASN A 191 5.54 7.37 32.86
CA ASN A 191 6.77 6.61 32.63
C ASN A 191 7.75 7.32 31.69
N ASN A 192 7.45 8.54 31.24
CA ASN A 192 8.25 9.33 30.29
C ASN A 192 8.52 8.58 28.97
N VAL A 193 7.56 7.77 28.51
CA VAL A 193 7.61 7.20 27.16
C VAL A 193 7.35 8.36 26.18
N PRO A 194 8.23 8.64 25.21
CA PRO A 194 8.02 9.73 24.26
C PRO A 194 6.86 9.40 23.30
N ALA A 195 6.18 10.44 22.83
CA ALA A 195 5.24 10.35 21.71
C ALA A 195 5.96 9.81 20.46
N THR A 196 5.22 9.12 19.59
CA THR A 196 5.77 8.51 18.38
C THR A 196 6.07 9.59 17.33
N ASP A 197 7.29 9.63 16.81
CA ASP A 197 7.64 10.44 15.63
C ASP A 197 7.11 9.77 14.35
N ASP A 198 5.99 10.25 13.84
CA ASP A 198 5.38 9.73 12.61
C ASP A 198 5.70 10.57 11.36
N SER A 199 6.60 11.57 11.46
CA SER A 199 7.06 12.37 10.32
C SER A 199 7.64 11.54 9.16
N PRO A 200 8.28 10.36 9.36
CA PRO A 200 8.74 9.51 8.26
C PRO A 200 7.64 9.04 7.31
N LYS A 201 6.35 9.09 7.68
CA LYS A 201 5.24 8.71 6.79
C LYS A 201 5.15 9.58 5.53
N TYR A 202 5.72 10.79 5.59
CA TYR A 202 5.81 11.73 4.46
C TYR A 202 7.12 11.61 3.66
N ALA A 203 8.03 10.71 4.03
CA ALA A 203 9.32 10.55 3.37
C ALA A 203 9.23 9.59 2.15
N TYR A 204 8.55 10.03 1.10
CA TYR A 204 8.48 9.34 -0.19
C TYR A 204 8.87 10.29 -1.34
N ALA A 205 9.35 9.73 -2.45
CA ALA A 205 9.81 10.48 -3.61
C ALA A 205 9.37 9.81 -4.91
N LEU A 206 9.40 10.59 -6.00
CA LEU A 206 9.21 10.07 -7.34
C LEU A 206 10.57 9.67 -7.92
N GLY A 207 10.76 8.39 -8.22
CA GLY A 207 11.96 7.83 -8.84
C GLY A 207 12.09 8.17 -10.33
N GLN A 208 13.17 7.70 -10.96
CA GLN A 208 13.55 8.08 -12.34
C GLN A 208 12.53 7.71 -13.43
N HIS A 209 11.57 6.83 -13.12
CA HIS A 209 10.53 6.36 -14.03
C HIS A 209 9.11 6.69 -13.56
N GLY A 210 8.93 7.68 -12.67
CA GLY A 210 7.60 8.04 -12.16
C GLY A 210 7.06 7.06 -11.09
N GLN A 211 7.89 6.13 -10.61
CA GLN A 211 7.51 5.20 -9.55
C GLN A 211 7.69 5.86 -8.18
N TYR A 212 6.74 5.64 -7.27
CA TYR A 212 6.86 6.11 -5.90
C TYR A 212 7.80 5.20 -5.12
N GLU A 213 8.78 5.81 -4.47
CA GLU A 213 9.72 5.13 -3.59
C GLU A 213 9.37 5.46 -2.12
N PHE A 214 8.99 4.43 -1.37
CA PHE A 214 8.73 4.54 0.06
C PHE A 214 9.93 4.02 0.84
N ARG A 215 10.50 4.86 1.72
CA ARG A 215 11.67 4.45 2.50
C ARG A 215 11.25 3.61 3.71
N PRO A 216 11.86 2.45 3.94
CA PRO A 216 11.70 1.73 5.20
C PRO A 216 12.16 2.59 6.38
N CYS A 217 11.51 2.46 7.52
CA CYS A 217 11.85 3.19 8.74
C CYS A 217 12.43 2.24 9.78
N GLN A 218 13.58 2.57 10.37
CA GLN A 218 14.09 1.87 11.54
C GLN A 218 13.53 2.51 12.81
N ALA A 219 13.13 1.69 13.77
CA ALA A 219 12.48 2.13 15.00
C ALA A 219 12.79 1.18 16.17
N THR A 220 12.52 1.64 17.38
CA THR A 220 12.61 0.87 18.63
C THR A 220 11.21 0.59 19.16
N ILE A 221 10.92 -0.65 19.57
CA ILE A 221 9.72 -0.95 20.34
C ILE A 221 9.84 -0.32 21.72
N LEU A 222 9.02 0.68 22.02
CA LEU A 222 9.02 1.33 23.33
C LEU A 222 8.19 0.53 24.33
N MET A 223 6.99 0.13 23.91
CA MET A 223 6.03 -0.59 24.73
C MET A 223 5.13 -1.47 23.87
N LEU A 224 4.59 -2.52 24.49
CA LEU A 224 3.55 -3.36 23.92
C LEU A 224 2.26 -3.09 24.70
N TYR A 225 1.12 -3.26 24.04
CA TYR A 225 -0.20 -3.08 24.65
C TYR A 225 -1.08 -4.28 24.34
N ARG A 226 -1.62 -4.91 25.38
CA ARG A 226 -2.48 -6.08 25.24
C ARG A 226 -3.40 -6.19 26.45
N ASP A 227 -4.63 -6.64 26.23
CA ASP A 227 -5.62 -6.88 27.29
C ASP A 227 -5.78 -5.68 28.24
N GLN A 228 -5.85 -4.48 27.67
CA GLN A 228 -5.98 -3.21 28.40
C GLN A 228 -4.82 -2.87 29.35
N SER A 229 -3.62 -3.37 29.03
CA SER A 229 -2.45 -3.17 29.87
C SER A 229 -1.17 -3.02 29.05
N LEU A 230 -0.26 -2.18 29.56
CA LEU A 230 1.07 -2.05 29.00
C LEU A 230 1.95 -3.23 29.39
N GLN A 231 2.61 -3.82 28.40
CA GLN A 231 3.45 -5.00 28.51
C GLN A 231 4.87 -4.70 28.04
N LYS A 232 5.83 -5.45 28.57
CA LYS A 232 7.24 -5.43 28.12
C LYS A 232 7.57 -6.57 27.17
N GLU A 233 6.74 -7.60 27.13
CA GLU A 233 6.92 -8.78 26.28
C GLU A 233 5.54 -9.32 25.88
N VAL A 234 5.41 -9.75 24.64
CA VAL A 234 4.23 -10.45 24.10
C VAL A 234 4.73 -11.67 23.34
N GLY A 235 4.19 -12.84 23.66
CA GLY A 235 4.64 -14.11 23.07
C GLY A 235 4.03 -14.40 21.70
N ALA A 236 4.59 -15.41 21.03
CA ALA A 236 4.07 -15.91 19.75
C ALA A 236 2.57 -16.26 19.81
N GLY A 237 1.86 -16.02 18.71
CA GLY A 237 0.42 -16.23 18.53
C GLY A 237 -0.47 -15.16 19.19
N GLN A 238 0.09 -14.19 19.90
CA GLN A 238 -0.70 -13.18 20.61
C GLN A 238 -0.87 -11.91 19.79
N ARG A 239 -2.11 -11.40 19.72
CA ARG A 239 -2.39 -10.08 19.15
C ARG A 239 -2.09 -8.98 20.17
N CYS A 240 -1.42 -7.92 19.74
CA CYS A 240 -1.05 -6.79 20.56
C CYS A 240 -0.94 -5.49 19.74
N GLY A 241 -0.97 -4.36 20.45
CA GLY A 241 -0.55 -3.07 19.93
C GLY A 241 0.93 -2.85 20.18
N VAL A 242 1.69 -2.47 19.15
CA VAL A 242 3.12 -2.14 19.25
C VAL A 242 3.28 -0.62 19.18
N ILE A 243 3.91 -0.04 20.20
CA ILE A 243 4.20 1.40 20.29
C ILE A 243 5.69 1.59 20.02
N LEU A 244 5.98 2.43 19.02
CA LEU A 244 7.33 2.69 18.54
C LEU A 244 7.77 4.12 18.87
N ASP A 245 9.09 4.35 18.89
CA ASP A 245 9.67 5.69 18.96
C ASP A 245 9.40 6.50 17.68
N ARG A 246 9.36 5.83 16.53
CA ARG A 246 9.03 6.43 15.25
C ARG A 246 8.41 5.46 14.26
N THR A 247 7.73 5.97 13.23
CA THR A 247 7.12 5.12 12.20
C THR A 247 6.94 5.81 10.85
N ASN A 248 7.03 5.06 9.76
CA ASN A 248 6.62 5.49 8.42
C ASN A 248 5.17 5.10 8.07
N PHE A 249 4.45 4.43 8.98
CA PHE A 249 3.04 4.10 8.79
C PHE A 249 2.14 5.31 9.06
N TYR A 250 1.15 5.49 8.19
CA TYR A 250 0.08 6.43 8.33
C TYR A 250 -1.02 5.83 9.21
N ALA A 251 -1.25 6.45 10.36
CA ALA A 251 -2.38 6.14 11.22
C ALA A 251 -3.67 6.77 10.67
N GLU A 252 -4.79 6.06 10.77
CA GLU A 252 -6.09 6.50 10.27
C GLU A 252 -6.47 7.89 10.82
N GLN A 253 -6.53 8.88 9.92
CA GLN A 253 -6.80 10.29 10.22
C GLN A 253 -7.43 10.97 8.99
N GLY A 254 -8.19 12.04 9.19
CA GLY A 254 -8.71 12.88 8.09
C GLY A 254 -9.54 12.15 7.02
N GLY A 255 -10.16 11.01 7.38
CA GLY A 255 -10.92 10.17 6.45
C GLY A 255 -10.10 9.15 5.66
N GLN A 256 -8.77 9.20 5.70
CA GLN A 256 -7.90 8.21 5.06
C GLN A 256 -7.68 7.00 5.96
N ALA A 257 -7.89 5.80 5.40
CA ALA A 257 -7.62 4.53 6.06
C ALA A 257 -6.14 4.40 6.46
N SER A 258 -5.90 3.72 7.58
CA SER A 258 -4.54 3.41 8.01
C SER A 258 -3.79 2.52 7.02
N ASP A 259 -2.46 2.61 7.06
CA ASP A 259 -1.64 1.70 6.30
C ASP A 259 -1.66 0.28 6.87
N ARG A 260 -1.31 -0.64 5.97
CA ARG A 260 -0.93 -2.01 6.28
C ARG A 260 0.53 -2.21 5.92
N GLY A 261 1.09 -3.34 6.35
CA GLY A 261 2.46 -3.70 6.01
C GLY A 261 3.01 -4.70 7.01
N TYR A 262 4.28 -4.57 7.34
CA TYR A 262 4.96 -5.47 8.25
C TYR A 262 6.16 -4.82 8.91
N MET A 263 6.59 -5.43 10.02
CA MET A 263 7.81 -5.09 10.72
C MET A 263 8.77 -6.28 10.71
N MET A 264 10.06 -6.00 10.77
CA MET A 264 11.14 -6.99 10.84
C MET A 264 12.08 -6.62 11.98
N CYS A 265 12.31 -7.51 12.93
CA CYS A 265 13.33 -7.25 13.96
C CYS A 265 14.73 -7.30 13.33
N LEU A 266 15.60 -6.33 13.62
CA LEU A 266 16.93 -6.22 13.01
C LEU A 266 17.85 -7.42 13.32
N GLY A 267 17.60 -8.14 14.42
CA GLY A 267 18.28 -9.40 14.77
C GLY A 267 17.60 -10.68 14.25
N GLN A 268 16.43 -10.55 13.63
CA GLN A 268 15.59 -11.66 13.14
C GLN A 268 15.00 -11.30 11.78
N GLN A 269 15.88 -11.02 10.80
CA GLN A 269 15.52 -10.47 9.48
C GLN A 269 14.70 -11.39 8.56
N ASP A 270 14.17 -12.52 9.03
CA ASP A 270 13.25 -13.33 8.22
C ASP A 270 11.95 -13.63 8.96
N ILE A 271 11.73 -13.01 10.12
CA ILE A 271 10.44 -13.04 10.82
C ILE A 271 9.75 -11.73 10.52
N LEU A 272 8.58 -11.83 9.89
CA LEU A 272 7.71 -10.69 9.65
C LEU A 272 6.63 -10.63 10.72
N PHE A 273 6.41 -9.43 11.21
CA PHE A 273 5.31 -9.10 12.11
C PHE A 273 4.29 -8.31 11.29
N PRO A 274 3.20 -8.93 10.83
CA PRO A 274 2.21 -8.24 10.00
C PRO A 274 1.56 -7.11 10.78
N VAL A 275 1.45 -5.94 10.15
CA VAL A 275 0.74 -4.78 10.70
C VAL A 275 -0.62 -4.71 10.02
N GLU A 276 -1.67 -5.01 10.77
CA GLU A 276 -3.03 -5.16 10.27
C GLU A 276 -3.79 -3.83 10.14
N SER A 277 -3.47 -2.89 11.04
CA SER A 277 -3.97 -1.52 11.08
C SER A 277 -3.10 -0.65 11.99
N VAL A 278 -3.21 0.66 11.85
CA VAL A 278 -2.45 1.63 12.64
C VAL A 278 -3.35 2.76 13.14
N ARG A 279 -3.27 3.09 14.43
CA ARG A 279 -4.12 4.13 15.05
C ARG A 279 -3.28 5.15 15.83
N LEU A 280 -3.71 6.41 15.81
CA LEU A 280 -3.11 7.48 16.60
C LEU A 280 -3.95 7.70 17.87
N CYS A 281 -3.33 7.67 19.05
CA CYS A 281 -3.98 7.99 20.31
C CYS A 281 -3.04 8.80 21.21
N GLY A 282 -3.40 10.05 21.52
CA GLY A 282 -2.65 10.87 22.47
C GLY A 282 -1.17 11.10 22.10
N GLY A 283 -0.85 11.14 20.80
CA GLY A 283 0.52 11.28 20.29
C GLY A 283 1.29 9.97 20.10
N TYR A 284 0.71 8.83 20.47
CA TYR A 284 1.29 7.51 20.23
C TYR A 284 0.66 6.84 19.03
N VAL A 285 1.48 6.22 18.18
CA VAL A 285 1.01 5.40 17.07
C VAL A 285 1.04 3.93 17.49
N ILE A 286 -0.14 3.32 17.52
CA ILE A 286 -0.36 1.92 17.89
C ILE A 286 -0.47 1.10 16.62
N HIS A 287 0.47 0.17 16.43
CA HIS A 287 0.49 -0.78 15.31
C HIS A 287 -0.16 -2.07 15.78
N GLU A 288 -1.29 -2.46 15.21
CA GLU A 288 -1.93 -3.75 15.53
C GLU A 288 -1.21 -4.89 14.84
N VAL A 289 -0.73 -5.83 15.64
CA VAL A 289 0.14 -6.92 15.19
C VAL A 289 -0.27 -8.22 15.85
N THR A 290 -0.30 -9.28 15.06
CA THR A 290 -0.29 -10.65 15.58
C THR A 290 1.17 -11.10 15.67
N ALA A 291 1.67 -11.26 16.89
CA ALA A 291 3.07 -11.59 17.15
C ALA A 291 3.35 -13.01 16.66
N VAL A 292 4.13 -13.16 15.58
CA VAL A 292 4.52 -14.48 15.06
C VAL A 292 5.56 -15.14 15.99
N GLU A 293 6.40 -14.31 16.59
CA GLU A 293 7.40 -14.66 17.59
C GLU A 293 7.31 -13.69 18.77
N THR A 294 8.07 -13.95 19.82
CA THR A 294 8.09 -13.05 20.97
C THR A 294 8.63 -11.67 20.60
N LEU A 295 7.84 -10.62 20.85
CA LEU A 295 8.23 -9.22 20.77
C LEU A 295 8.55 -8.67 22.16
N ARG A 296 9.60 -7.85 22.27
CA ARG A 296 10.00 -7.19 23.52
C ARG A 296 10.18 -5.69 23.34
N ALA A 297 9.85 -4.95 24.39
CA ALA A 297 10.26 -3.57 24.50
C ALA A 297 11.80 -3.48 24.50
N GLY A 298 12.35 -2.61 23.65
CA GLY A 298 13.77 -2.46 23.38
C GLY A 298 14.21 -3.10 22.05
N ASP A 299 13.40 -3.98 21.45
CA ASP A 299 13.73 -4.57 20.15
C ASP A 299 13.81 -3.49 19.07
N GLN A 300 14.81 -3.62 18.20
CA GLN A 300 14.97 -2.78 17.02
C GLN A 300 14.24 -3.41 15.85
N VAL A 301 13.40 -2.64 15.18
CA VAL A 301 12.59 -3.09 14.05
C VAL A 301 12.81 -2.21 12.81
N GLN A 302 12.61 -2.80 11.64
CA GLN A 302 12.50 -2.13 10.37
C GLN A 302 11.07 -2.26 9.85
N LEU A 303 10.50 -1.15 9.42
CA LEU A 303 9.10 -0.96 9.10
C LEU A 303 8.91 -0.82 7.59
N PHE A 304 8.03 -1.64 7.03
CA PHE A 304 7.73 -1.68 5.61
C PHE A 304 6.23 -1.56 5.39
N VAL A 305 5.81 -0.48 4.74
CA VAL A 305 4.40 -0.29 4.35
C VAL A 305 4.07 -1.14 3.14
N ASP A 306 2.82 -1.54 2.99
CA ASP A 306 2.29 -2.05 1.73
C ASP A 306 2.22 -0.88 0.74
N GLU A 307 3.24 -0.80 -0.14
CA GLU A 307 3.42 0.31 -1.07
C GLU A 307 2.24 0.43 -2.06
N ALA A 308 1.63 -0.69 -2.47
CA ALA A 308 0.52 -0.69 -3.40
C ALA A 308 -0.76 -0.14 -2.73
N GLN A 309 -1.05 -0.59 -1.51
CA GLN A 309 -2.15 -0.06 -0.71
C GLN A 309 -1.94 1.42 -0.41
N ARG A 310 -0.73 1.81 0.00
CA ARG A 310 -0.36 3.19 0.31
C ARG A 310 -0.56 4.10 -0.90
N LEU A 311 -0.07 3.68 -2.06
CA LEU A 311 -0.20 4.46 -3.29
C LEU A 311 -1.66 4.60 -3.71
N ALA A 312 -2.45 3.53 -3.64
CA ALA A 312 -3.89 3.60 -3.96
C ALA A 312 -4.66 4.55 -3.02
N CYS A 313 -4.33 4.53 -1.71
CA CYS A 313 -4.86 5.50 -0.76
C CYS A 313 -4.44 6.94 -1.11
N MET A 314 -3.17 7.17 -1.44
CA MET A 314 -2.67 8.48 -1.85
C MET A 314 -3.35 9.00 -3.12
N THR A 315 -3.59 8.12 -4.09
CA THR A 315 -4.33 8.43 -5.32
C THR A 315 -5.75 8.89 -4.99
N ASN A 316 -6.49 8.09 -4.22
CA ASN A 316 -7.86 8.43 -3.84
C ASN A 316 -7.93 9.68 -2.95
N HIS A 317 -6.93 9.91 -2.08
CA HIS A 317 -6.88 11.11 -1.26
C HIS A 317 -6.59 12.36 -2.09
N THR A 318 -5.64 12.29 -3.02
CA THR A 318 -5.37 13.41 -3.95
C THR A 318 -6.59 13.69 -4.83
N ALA A 319 -7.27 12.64 -5.31
CA ALA A 319 -8.54 12.77 -6.03
C ALA A 319 -9.65 13.39 -5.18
N THR A 320 -9.64 13.21 -3.85
CA THR A 320 -10.57 13.89 -2.93
C THR A 320 -10.43 15.41 -3.03
N HIS A 321 -9.21 15.92 -3.04
CA HIS A 321 -8.92 17.35 -3.17
C HIS A 321 -9.32 17.90 -4.54
N LEU A 322 -9.04 17.15 -5.61
CA LEU A 322 -9.48 17.48 -6.96
C LEU A 322 -11.01 17.54 -7.06
N LEU A 323 -11.69 16.54 -6.48
CA LEU A 323 -13.15 16.45 -6.46
C LEU A 323 -13.77 17.58 -5.64
N ASN A 324 -13.23 17.89 -4.47
CA ASN A 324 -13.70 18.99 -3.63
C ASN A 324 -13.64 20.34 -4.38
N PHE A 325 -12.53 20.61 -5.05
CA PHE A 325 -12.39 21.80 -5.88
C PHE A 325 -13.37 21.80 -7.06
N ALA A 326 -13.48 20.70 -7.81
CA ALA A 326 -14.36 20.60 -8.96
C ALA A 326 -15.84 20.77 -8.59
N LEU A 327 -16.29 20.15 -7.49
CA LEU A 327 -17.64 20.30 -6.96
C LEU A 327 -17.97 21.76 -6.68
N ARG A 328 -17.07 22.48 -6.01
CA ARG A 328 -17.28 23.91 -5.74
C ARG A 328 -17.25 24.76 -7.00
N HIS A 329 -16.35 24.45 -7.93
CA HIS A 329 -16.24 25.19 -9.19
C HIS A 329 -17.56 25.12 -10.00
N VAL A 330 -18.21 23.95 -10.02
CA VAL A 330 -19.43 23.71 -10.79
C VAL A 330 -20.70 24.07 -10.02
N LEU A 331 -20.77 23.72 -8.73
CA LEU A 331 -21.98 23.85 -7.91
C LEU A 331 -22.02 25.17 -7.09
N GLY A 332 -20.89 25.88 -7.03
CA GLY A 332 -20.74 27.17 -6.36
C GLY A 332 -20.18 27.09 -4.94
N ASP A 333 -19.89 28.26 -4.37
CA ASP A 333 -19.19 28.38 -3.08
C ASP A 333 -19.96 27.89 -1.85
N SER A 334 -21.26 27.68 -1.96
CA SER A 334 -22.06 27.07 -0.89
C SER A 334 -21.91 25.56 -0.79
N THR A 335 -21.07 24.95 -1.64
CA THR A 335 -20.76 23.53 -1.56
C THR A 335 -19.69 23.28 -0.50
N GLU A 336 -20.05 22.49 0.52
CA GLU A 336 -19.22 22.22 1.69
C GLU A 336 -19.04 20.73 1.89
N GLN A 337 -17.81 20.31 2.23
CA GLN A 337 -17.52 18.95 2.63
C GLN A 337 -18.21 18.64 3.97
N ARG A 338 -18.84 17.46 4.06
CA ARG A 338 -19.42 16.89 5.28
C ARG A 338 -18.71 15.64 5.76
N GLY A 339 -18.04 14.93 4.86
CA GLY A 339 -17.29 13.73 5.21
C GLY A 339 -16.46 13.24 4.04
N SER A 340 -15.37 12.56 4.36
CA SER A 340 -14.56 11.82 3.39
C SER A 340 -14.18 10.48 3.97
N HIS A 341 -14.18 9.45 3.12
CA HIS A 341 -13.67 8.13 3.46
C HIS A 341 -12.87 7.59 2.28
N VAL A 342 -11.58 7.42 2.51
CA VAL A 342 -10.58 7.06 1.50
C VAL A 342 -9.96 5.73 1.90
N THR A 343 -10.13 4.71 1.07
CA THR A 343 -9.40 3.44 1.15
C THR A 343 -8.66 3.19 -0.16
N ALA A 344 -7.87 2.12 -0.24
CA ALA A 344 -7.22 1.73 -1.49
C ALA A 344 -8.24 1.35 -2.58
N GLU A 345 -9.39 0.82 -2.19
CA GLU A 345 -10.42 0.31 -3.10
C GLU A 345 -11.47 1.35 -3.49
N ARG A 346 -11.70 2.37 -2.67
CA ARG A 346 -12.75 3.36 -2.93
C ARG A 346 -12.48 4.73 -2.31
N LEU A 347 -13.06 5.74 -2.97
CA LEU A 347 -13.26 7.08 -2.46
C LEU A 347 -14.76 7.32 -2.25
N ARG A 348 -15.15 7.79 -1.06
CA ARG A 348 -16.47 8.36 -0.78
C ARG A 348 -16.31 9.80 -0.30
N PHE A 349 -17.06 10.70 -0.91
CA PHE A 349 -17.08 12.12 -0.55
C PHE A 349 -18.52 12.56 -0.30
N ASP A 350 -18.80 12.99 0.93
CA ASP A 350 -20.09 13.52 1.33
C ASP A 350 -20.02 15.05 1.35
N PHE A 351 -20.97 15.72 0.71
CA PHE A 351 -21.02 17.18 0.64
C PHE A 351 -22.45 17.70 0.67
N ASP A 352 -22.60 18.93 1.15
CA ASP A 352 -23.85 19.69 1.08
C ASP A 352 -23.80 20.66 -0.09
N THR A 353 -24.93 20.83 -0.78
CA THR A 353 -25.09 21.84 -1.83
C THR A 353 -26.55 22.31 -1.94
N LYS A 354 -26.78 23.38 -2.71
CA LYS A 354 -28.12 23.96 -2.91
C LYS A 354 -28.91 23.14 -3.93
N GLY A 355 -29.59 22.09 -3.43
CA GLY A 355 -30.50 21.26 -4.21
C GLY A 355 -29.85 20.02 -4.81
N PRO A 356 -30.63 19.21 -5.55
CA PRO A 356 -30.12 18.00 -6.18
C PRO A 356 -29.13 18.32 -7.29
N VAL A 357 -28.06 17.53 -7.39
CA VAL A 357 -27.07 17.65 -8.46
C VAL A 357 -27.62 17.01 -9.73
N THR A 358 -27.64 17.74 -10.84
CA THR A 358 -28.10 17.21 -12.13
C THR A 358 -27.03 16.36 -12.81
N VAL A 359 -27.42 15.54 -13.78
CA VAL A 359 -26.48 14.70 -14.55
C VAL A 359 -25.46 15.56 -15.30
N GLU A 360 -25.90 16.70 -15.85
CA GLU A 360 -25.04 17.64 -16.56
C GLU A 360 -23.99 18.26 -15.63
N GLN A 361 -24.38 18.61 -14.39
CA GLN A 361 -23.44 19.10 -13.39
C GLN A 361 -22.43 18.02 -12.98
N LEU A 362 -22.85 16.76 -12.84
CA LEU A 362 -21.93 15.65 -12.54
C LEU A 362 -20.91 15.46 -13.67
N GLN A 363 -21.34 15.53 -14.93
CA GLN A 363 -20.43 15.46 -16.10
C GLN A 363 -19.43 16.62 -16.12
N GLN A 364 -19.87 17.83 -15.75
CA GLN A 364 -18.98 18.98 -15.64
C GLN A 364 -17.94 18.80 -14.53
N VAL A 365 -18.35 18.27 -13.37
CA VAL A 365 -17.43 17.97 -12.27
C VAL A 365 -16.39 16.95 -12.71
N GLU A 366 -16.82 15.86 -13.35
CA GLU A 366 -15.90 14.85 -13.90
C GLU A 366 -14.92 15.45 -14.91
N GLN A 367 -15.39 16.29 -15.83
CA GLN A 367 -14.54 16.95 -16.81
C GLN A 367 -13.48 17.84 -16.15
N VAL A 368 -13.84 18.62 -15.13
CA VAL A 368 -12.89 19.46 -14.39
C VAL A 368 -11.83 18.61 -13.71
N VAL A 369 -12.21 17.50 -13.06
CA VAL A 369 -11.25 16.57 -12.44
C VAL A 369 -10.31 15.99 -13.49
N GLN A 370 -10.83 15.48 -14.60
CA GLN A 370 -10.00 14.93 -15.68
C GLN A 370 -9.02 15.97 -16.25
N ASP A 371 -9.44 17.23 -16.38
CA ASP A 371 -8.58 18.30 -16.88
C ASP A 371 -7.46 18.63 -15.88
N LEU A 372 -7.72 18.60 -14.58
CA LEU A 372 -6.69 18.78 -13.55
C LEU A 372 -5.69 17.61 -13.50
N ILE A 373 -6.16 16.38 -13.69
CA ILE A 373 -5.30 15.19 -13.80
C ILE A 373 -4.40 15.33 -15.05
N LYS A 374 -4.97 15.68 -16.21
CA LYS A 374 -4.21 15.85 -17.47
C LYS A 374 -3.13 16.92 -17.40
N ARG A 375 -3.31 17.97 -16.59
CA ARG A 375 -2.28 19.01 -16.39
C ARG A 375 -1.06 18.49 -15.64
N ASN A 376 -1.21 17.40 -14.88
CA ASN A 376 -0.16 16.75 -14.10
C ASN A 376 0.68 17.76 -13.28
N GLU A 377 -0.02 18.62 -12.53
CA GLU A 377 0.60 19.70 -11.76
C GLU A 377 1.23 19.16 -10.47
N VAL A 378 2.24 19.87 -9.96
CA VAL A 378 2.93 19.50 -8.71
C VAL A 378 2.01 19.67 -7.51
N VAL A 379 2.01 18.71 -6.59
CA VAL A 379 1.33 18.82 -5.30
C VAL A 379 2.30 19.38 -4.27
N HIS A 380 2.09 20.63 -3.86
CA HIS A 380 2.90 21.34 -2.88
C HIS A 380 2.37 21.10 -1.47
N MET A 381 3.28 20.81 -0.54
CA MET A 381 2.94 20.50 0.85
C MET A 381 3.93 21.18 1.78
N ALA A 382 3.44 21.81 2.85
CA ALA A 382 4.31 22.41 3.87
C ALA A 382 3.64 22.43 5.25
N GLU A 383 4.46 22.46 6.29
CA GLU A 383 4.01 22.80 7.65
C GLU A 383 4.12 24.30 7.88
N VAL A 384 3.04 24.90 8.35
CA VAL A 384 2.91 26.35 8.50
C VAL A 384 2.25 26.66 9.85
N PRO A 385 2.53 27.80 10.48
CA PRO A 385 1.81 28.22 11.66
C PRO A 385 0.30 28.32 11.38
N LEU A 386 -0.54 27.79 12.26
CA LEU A 386 -1.99 27.77 12.07
C LEU A 386 -2.57 29.19 11.90
N ALA A 387 -2.01 30.16 12.62
CA ALA A 387 -2.38 31.56 12.51
C ALA A 387 -2.05 32.19 11.15
N LEU A 388 -1.05 31.68 10.44
CA LEU A 388 -0.70 32.11 9.08
C LEU A 388 -1.60 31.42 8.06
N ALA A 389 -1.83 30.11 8.19
CA ALA A 389 -2.70 29.35 7.31
C ALA A 389 -4.12 29.93 7.25
N ARG A 390 -4.70 30.29 8.41
CA ARG A 390 -6.04 30.90 8.50
C ARG A 390 -6.21 32.22 7.75
N ARG A 391 -5.13 32.85 7.27
CA ARG A 391 -5.18 34.08 6.47
C ARG A 391 -5.33 33.82 4.98
N VAL A 392 -5.11 32.59 4.53
CA VAL A 392 -5.22 32.20 3.13
C VAL A 392 -6.67 32.33 2.69
N GLN A 393 -6.92 33.19 1.71
CA GLN A 393 -8.26 33.36 1.13
C GLN A 393 -8.61 32.12 0.31
N GLY A 394 -9.79 31.55 0.53
CA GLY A 394 -10.19 30.33 -0.17
C GLY A 394 -9.62 29.03 0.41
N LEU A 395 -8.87 29.09 1.52
CA LEU A 395 -8.45 27.90 2.25
C LEU A 395 -9.66 27.04 2.63
N ARG A 396 -9.56 25.73 2.41
CA ARG A 396 -10.55 24.77 2.89
C ARG A 396 -10.02 24.04 4.10
N ALA A 397 -10.88 23.99 5.10
CA ALA A 397 -10.66 23.28 6.34
C ALA A 397 -12.03 22.77 6.78
N VAL A 398 -12.04 21.60 7.42
CA VAL A 398 -13.22 21.08 8.10
C VAL A 398 -13.30 21.76 9.47
N ASP A 399 -14.47 21.84 10.09
CA ASP A 399 -14.65 22.36 11.46
C ASP A 399 -14.07 21.40 12.52
N GLU A 400 -12.77 21.14 12.44
CA GLU A 400 -12.00 20.27 13.32
C GLU A 400 -10.87 21.03 14.03
N GLY A 401 -10.39 20.47 15.14
CA GLY A 401 -9.24 21.00 15.86
C GLY A 401 -7.95 20.69 15.13
N TYR A 402 -7.37 21.67 14.44
CA TYR A 402 -6.04 21.53 13.81
C TYR A 402 -4.91 21.81 14.81
N PRO A 403 -3.80 21.04 14.75
CA PRO A 403 -2.60 21.33 15.53
C PRO A 403 -1.89 22.61 15.02
N ASP A 404 -0.95 23.12 15.82
CA ASP A 404 -0.02 24.17 15.41
C ASP A 404 1.42 23.66 15.63
N PRO A 405 2.25 23.52 14.57
CA PRO A 405 1.97 23.86 13.16
C PRO A 405 0.93 22.96 12.50
N VAL A 406 0.33 23.45 11.41
CA VAL A 406 -0.61 22.72 10.56
C VAL A 406 -0.01 22.44 9.19
N ARG A 407 -0.41 21.33 8.58
CA ARG A 407 0.00 20.96 7.23
C ARG A 407 -0.99 21.48 6.19
N ILE A 408 -0.48 22.21 5.21
CA ILE A 408 -1.24 22.72 4.06
C ILE A 408 -0.84 21.95 2.80
N VAL A 409 -1.83 21.62 1.97
CA VAL A 409 -1.67 20.96 0.68
C VAL A 409 -2.24 21.89 -0.39
N SER A 410 -1.47 22.13 -1.45
CA SER A 410 -1.87 22.98 -2.58
C SER A 410 -1.52 22.32 -3.90
N LEU A 411 -2.48 22.31 -4.84
CA LEU A 411 -2.28 21.69 -6.15
C LEU A 411 -1.82 22.75 -7.17
N GLY A 412 -0.67 22.54 -7.80
CA GLY A 412 -0.11 23.39 -8.85
C GLY A 412 0.43 24.75 -8.42
N VAL A 413 0.14 25.22 -7.21
CA VAL A 413 0.61 26.50 -6.68
C VAL A 413 1.53 26.27 -5.47
N PRO A 414 2.74 26.86 -5.44
CA PRO A 414 3.60 26.79 -4.27
C PRO A 414 2.92 27.34 -3.01
N VAL A 415 3.11 26.67 -1.88
CA VAL A 415 2.52 27.10 -0.60
C VAL A 415 2.94 28.51 -0.25
N GLU A 416 4.19 28.89 -0.52
CA GLU A 416 4.71 30.23 -0.25
C GLU A 416 3.91 31.31 -1.00
N SER A 417 3.51 31.03 -2.25
CA SER A 417 2.68 31.93 -3.05
C SER A 417 1.26 32.06 -2.50
N VAL A 418 0.71 30.96 -1.99
CA VAL A 418 -0.61 30.93 -1.34
C VAL A 418 -0.61 31.71 -0.02
N LEU A 419 0.49 31.68 0.73
CA LEU A 419 0.63 32.40 2.00
C LEU A 419 0.90 33.91 1.84
N THR A 420 1.16 34.39 0.61
CA THR A 420 1.35 35.83 0.39
C THR A 420 0.07 36.60 0.70
N ARG A 421 0.23 37.76 1.34
CA ARG A 421 -0.89 38.61 1.73
C ARG A 421 -1.65 39.05 0.48
N ASP A 422 -2.98 38.94 0.53
CA ASP A 422 -3.90 39.31 -0.55
C ASP A 422 -3.77 38.45 -1.83
N SER A 423 -3.16 37.26 -1.74
CA SER A 423 -3.13 36.28 -2.83
C SER A 423 -4.51 35.69 -3.09
N GLU A 424 -4.93 35.69 -4.35
CA GLU A 424 -6.13 34.99 -4.82
C GLU A 424 -5.80 33.59 -5.38
N ALA A 425 -4.54 33.15 -5.30
CA ALA A 425 -4.10 31.89 -5.93
C ALA A 425 -4.86 30.67 -5.39
N ALA A 426 -5.20 30.67 -4.10
CA ALA A 426 -6.00 29.62 -3.47
C ALA A 426 -7.48 29.58 -3.91
N MET A 427 -7.96 30.57 -4.66
CA MET A 427 -9.29 30.54 -5.29
C MET A 427 -9.27 29.83 -6.65
N GLN A 428 -8.09 29.65 -7.25
CA GLN A 428 -7.93 29.10 -8.61
C GLN A 428 -7.56 27.61 -8.61
N THR A 429 -7.27 27.03 -7.44
CA THR A 429 -6.89 25.63 -7.26
C THR A 429 -7.37 25.09 -5.91
N SER A 430 -7.20 23.79 -5.65
CA SER A 430 -7.42 23.22 -4.32
C SER A 430 -6.28 23.62 -3.39
N VAL A 431 -6.65 24.20 -2.24
CA VAL A 431 -5.76 24.52 -1.12
C VAL A 431 -6.47 24.16 0.18
N GLU A 432 -5.93 23.18 0.90
CA GLU A 432 -6.61 22.60 2.06
C GLU A 432 -5.65 22.30 3.22
N LEU A 433 -6.17 22.34 4.44
CA LEU A 433 -5.46 21.81 5.62
C LEU A 433 -5.65 20.29 5.66
N CYS A 434 -4.57 19.54 5.43
CA CYS A 434 -4.63 18.09 5.35
C CYS A 434 -3.34 17.41 5.86
N CYS A 435 -3.53 16.45 6.77
CA CYS A 435 -2.46 15.59 7.27
C CYS A 435 -2.31 14.27 6.48
N GLY A 436 -3.11 14.04 5.44
CA GLY A 436 -3.05 12.84 4.59
C GLY A 436 -1.74 12.66 3.83
N THR A 437 -1.55 11.45 3.30
CA THR A 437 -0.51 11.21 2.28
C THR A 437 -1.09 11.49 0.89
N HIS A 438 -0.32 12.12 0.01
CA HIS A 438 -0.77 12.56 -1.30
C HIS A 438 0.22 12.17 -2.38
N LEU A 439 -0.27 12.03 -3.60
CA LEU A 439 0.60 12.04 -4.76
C LEU A 439 1.40 13.36 -4.79
N LEU A 440 2.60 13.32 -5.36
CA LEU A 440 3.47 14.47 -5.62
C LEU A 440 3.06 15.21 -6.91
N GLN A 441 2.23 14.60 -7.75
CA GLN A 441 1.65 15.21 -8.94
C GLN A 441 0.19 14.80 -9.09
N THR A 442 -0.61 15.59 -9.80
CA THR A 442 -2.05 15.31 -9.99
C THR A 442 -2.37 14.23 -11.03
N GLY A 443 -1.41 13.90 -11.89
CA GLY A 443 -1.57 13.01 -13.06
C GLY A 443 -1.05 11.60 -12.88
#